data_AF-A0A8T3XW74-F1
#
_entry.id   AF-A0A8T3XW74-F1
#
_cell.length_a   1.000
_cell.length_b   1.000
_cell.length_c   1.000
_cell.angle_alpha   90.00
_cell.angle_beta   90.00
_cell.angle_gamma   90.00
#
_symmetry.space_group_name_H-M   'P 1'
#
loop_
_entity.id
_entity.type
_entity.pdbx_description
1 polymer ?
#
loop_
_entity_poly.entity_id
_entity_poly.type
_entity_poly.pdbx_seq_one_letter_code
_entity_poly.pdbx_strand_id
1 'polypeptide(L)'
;IKVSGLENVKLKEKDISKGINEKNVDMVTLDLQRPEKVIKHAYKSLKVGGWLVVYSPTMEEVIKVSKALKKYFSDIKTVENIVREWKTERTTRPHNMGLVHTGWLIFARKLTGS
;
A
#
# COMPACT_ATOMS: atom_id res chain seq x y z
N ILE A 1 3.04 -15.24 16.57
CA ILE A 1 1.61 -15.11 16.20
C ILE A 1 0.70 -16.06 16.98
N LYS A 2 1.04 -17.36 17.19
CA LYS A 2 0.45 -18.08 18.34
C LYS A 2 0.65 -17.33 19.68
N VAL A 3 1.75 -16.56 19.77
CA VAL A 3 2.07 -15.66 20.88
C VAL A 3 1.29 -14.32 20.85
N SER A 4 0.67 -13.93 19.72
CA SER A 4 0.02 -12.61 19.60
C SER A 4 -1.47 -12.59 19.98
N GLY A 5 -2.10 -13.76 20.20
CA GLY A 5 -3.50 -13.85 20.63
C GLY A 5 -4.54 -13.39 19.59
N LEU A 6 -4.16 -13.17 18.33
CA LEU A 6 -5.06 -12.68 17.29
C LEU A 6 -5.77 -13.85 16.58
N GLU A 7 -7.10 -13.89 16.67
CA GLU A 7 -7.93 -14.94 16.05
C GLU A 7 -8.35 -14.61 14.60
N ASN A 8 -8.31 -13.33 14.22
CA ASN A 8 -8.75 -12.83 12.92
C ASN A 8 -7.62 -12.67 11.89
N VAL A 9 -6.45 -13.27 12.13
CA VAL A 9 -5.28 -13.19 11.26
C VAL A 9 -4.91 -14.57 10.72
N LYS A 10 -4.89 -14.69 9.39
CA LYS A 10 -4.44 -15.92 8.71
C LYS A 10 -3.18 -15.64 7.91
N LEU A 11 -2.08 -16.27 8.30
CA LEU A 11 -0.82 -16.23 7.55
C LEU A 11 -0.81 -17.28 6.45
N LYS A 12 -0.20 -16.94 5.32
CA LYS A 12 0.02 -17.85 4.20
C LYS A 12 1.42 -17.66 3.66
N GLU A 13 2.23 -18.72 3.71
CA GLU A 13 3.52 -18.76 3.04
C GLU A 13 3.28 -19.03 1.54
N LYS A 14 3.12 -17.95 0.76
CA LYS A 14 2.88 -18.00 -0.68
C LYS A 14 3.51 -16.81 -1.39
N ASP A 15 3.91 -17.04 -2.63
CA ASP A 15 4.37 -16.01 -3.54
C ASP A 15 3.19 -15.36 -4.27
N ILE A 16 2.84 -14.14 -3.86
CA ILE A 16 1.71 -13.39 -4.42
C ILE A 16 1.92 -12.95 -5.88
N SER A 17 3.16 -12.98 -6.39
CA SER A 17 3.44 -12.71 -7.81
C SER A 17 2.93 -13.82 -8.74
N LYS A 18 2.65 -15.00 -8.18
CA LYS A 18 2.02 -16.13 -8.89
C LYS A 18 0.49 -16.11 -8.79
N GLY A 19 -0.06 -15.39 -7.81
CA GLY A 19 -1.50 -15.23 -7.63
C GLY A 19 -1.93 -15.01 -6.18
N ILE A 20 -3.17 -14.52 -6.04
CA ILE A 20 -3.86 -14.33 -4.76
C ILE A 20 -5.10 -15.22 -4.77
N ASN A 21 -5.24 -16.09 -3.76
CA ASN A 21 -6.29 -17.10 -3.70
C ASN A 21 -7.63 -16.49 -3.26
N GLU A 22 -7.57 -15.45 -2.45
CA GLU A 22 -8.69 -14.71 -1.92
C GLU A 22 -9.46 -14.02 -3.05
N LYS A 23 -10.78 -13.91 -2.85
CA LYS A 23 -11.73 -13.29 -3.76
C LYS A 23 -12.66 -12.39 -2.98
N ASN A 24 -13.15 -11.35 -3.65
CA ASN A 24 -14.09 -10.37 -3.11
C ASN A 24 -13.61 -9.68 -1.83
N VAL A 25 -12.29 -9.50 -1.68
CA VAL A 25 -11.76 -8.75 -0.53
C VAL A 25 -12.04 -7.26 -0.68
N ASP A 26 -12.23 -6.58 0.44
CA ASP A 26 -12.52 -5.15 0.47
C ASP A 26 -11.29 -4.29 0.13
N MET A 27 -10.12 -4.74 0.56
CA MET A 27 -8.86 -4.02 0.42
C MET A 27 -7.68 -4.97 0.24
N VAL A 28 -6.70 -4.54 -0.55
CA VAL A 28 -5.38 -5.15 -0.66
C VAL A 28 -4.35 -4.07 -0.36
N THR A 29 -3.43 -4.35 0.56
CA THR A 29 -2.28 -3.50 0.86
C THR A 29 -1.00 -4.22 0.42
N LEU A 30 -0.13 -3.54 -0.31
CA LEU A 30 1.13 -4.09 -0.81
C LEU A 30 2.30 -3.29 -0.22
N ASP A 31 3.16 -4.01 0.50
CA ASP A 31 4.47 -3.54 0.95
C ASP A 31 5.49 -4.64 0.61
N LEU A 32 6.02 -4.56 -0.62
CA LEU A 32 6.96 -5.53 -1.16
C LEU A 32 7.78 -4.90 -2.28
N GLN A 33 8.86 -5.57 -2.65
CA GLN A 33 9.61 -5.21 -3.85
C GLN A 33 8.81 -5.52 -5.12
N ARG A 34 8.89 -4.63 -6.10
CA ARG A 34 8.28 -4.83 -7.43
C ARG A 34 6.76 -5.09 -7.42
N PRO A 35 5.96 -4.26 -6.74
CA PRO A 35 4.51 -4.43 -6.65
C PRO A 35 3.81 -4.33 -8.02
N GLU A 36 4.46 -3.76 -9.05
CA GLU A 36 3.91 -3.69 -10.42
C GLU A 36 3.56 -5.07 -10.99
N LYS A 37 4.24 -6.13 -10.55
CA LYS A 37 3.99 -7.51 -10.97
C LYS A 37 2.70 -8.09 -10.37
N VAL A 38 2.25 -7.58 -9.23
CA VAL A 38 1.13 -8.15 -8.46
C VAL A 38 -0.19 -7.44 -8.78
N ILE A 39 -0.16 -6.26 -9.40
CA ILE A 39 -1.34 -5.42 -9.66
C ILE A 39 -2.51 -6.18 -10.28
N LYS A 40 -2.26 -7.00 -11.31
CA LYS A 40 -3.31 -7.80 -11.97
C LYS A 40 -3.91 -8.85 -11.02
N HIS A 41 -3.09 -9.45 -10.17
CA HIS A 41 -3.55 -10.43 -9.18
C HIS A 41 -4.36 -9.77 -8.07
N ALA A 42 -3.91 -8.60 -7.58
CA ALA A 42 -4.66 -7.77 -6.63
C ALA A 42 -6.05 -7.39 -7.19
N TYR A 43 -6.10 -6.88 -8.44
CA TYR A 43 -7.36 -6.53 -9.10
C TYR A 43 -8.36 -7.70 -9.15
N LYS A 44 -7.87 -8.92 -9.45
CA LYS A 44 -8.67 -10.15 -9.51
C LYS A 44 -9.13 -10.66 -8.13
N SER A 45 -8.50 -10.21 -7.05
CA SER A 45 -8.88 -10.58 -5.68
C SER A 45 -9.90 -9.61 -5.08
N LEU A 46 -9.88 -8.35 -5.50
CA LEU A 46 -10.75 -7.29 -4.98
C LEU A 46 -12.18 -7.40 -5.49
N LYS A 47 -13.15 -7.06 -4.64
CA LYS A 47 -14.53 -6.79 -5.08
C LYS A 47 -14.61 -5.49 -5.89
N VAL A 48 -15.68 -5.32 -6.67
CA VAL A 48 -15.99 -4.01 -7.27
C VAL A 48 -16.22 -2.99 -6.15
N GLY A 49 -15.60 -1.81 -6.27
CA GLY A 49 -15.54 -0.77 -5.26
C GLY A 49 -14.37 -0.88 -4.27
N GLY A 50 -13.64 -2.01 -4.26
CA GLY A 50 -12.53 -2.27 -3.35
C GLY A 50 -11.27 -1.43 -3.63
N TRP A 51 -10.39 -1.36 -2.63
CA TRP A 51 -9.19 -0.51 -2.66
C TRP A 51 -7.90 -1.32 -2.77
N LEU A 52 -6.97 -0.81 -3.58
CA LEU A 52 -5.57 -1.20 -3.55
C LEU A 52 -4.75 -0.04 -2.99
N VAL A 53 -3.90 -0.32 -2.00
CA VAL A 53 -2.92 0.63 -1.46
C VAL A 53 -1.54 0.02 -1.60
N VAL A 54 -0.60 0.74 -2.20
CA VAL A 54 0.79 0.31 -2.37
C VAL A 54 1.70 1.28 -1.65
N TYR A 55 2.54 0.77 -0.76
CA TYR A 55 3.66 1.51 -0.20
C TYR A 55 4.89 1.35 -1.10
N SER A 56 5.61 2.45 -1.34
CA SER A 56 6.85 2.44 -2.12
C SER A 56 7.87 3.41 -1.52
N PRO A 57 9.11 2.99 -1.26
CA PRO A 57 10.16 3.86 -0.73
C PRO A 57 10.87 4.68 -1.82
N THR A 58 10.58 4.45 -3.11
CA THR A 58 11.26 5.14 -4.24
C THR A 58 10.26 5.70 -5.25
N MET A 59 10.59 6.83 -5.85
CA MET A 59 9.74 7.45 -6.88
C MET A 59 9.75 6.64 -8.18
N GLU A 60 10.84 5.95 -8.51
CA GLU A 60 10.93 5.08 -9.68
C GLU A 60 9.95 3.91 -9.61
N GLU A 61 9.77 3.33 -8.43
CA GLU A 61 8.76 2.29 -8.21
C GLU A 61 7.34 2.88 -8.25
N VAL A 62 7.11 4.07 -7.68
CA VAL A 62 5.82 4.80 -7.81
C VAL A 62 5.41 4.96 -9.27
N ILE A 63 6.34 5.38 -10.13
CA ILE A 63 6.10 5.56 -11.57
C ILE A 63 5.71 4.24 -12.23
N LYS A 64 6.42 3.14 -11.91
CA LYS A 64 6.14 1.81 -12.48
C LYS A 64 4.76 1.30 -12.04
N VAL A 65 4.45 1.41 -10.75
CA VAL A 65 3.16 1.01 -10.17
C VAL A 65 2.03 1.83 -10.78
N SER A 66 2.16 3.15 -10.82
CA SER A 66 1.14 4.04 -11.39
C SER A 66 0.83 3.70 -12.85
N LYS A 67 1.85 3.36 -13.65
CA LYS A 67 1.67 2.88 -15.03
C LYS A 67 0.92 1.55 -15.10
N ALA A 68 1.24 0.60 -14.22
CA ALA A 68 0.58 -0.70 -14.17
C ALA A 68 -0.90 -0.59 -13.73
N LEU A 69 -1.19 0.31 -12.78
CA LEU A 69 -2.54 0.55 -12.26
C LEU A 69 -3.51 1.07 -13.33
N LYS A 70 -3.06 1.95 -14.24
CA LYS A 70 -3.90 2.56 -15.29
C LYS A 70 -4.66 1.56 -16.18
N LYS A 71 -4.21 0.30 -16.24
CA LYS A 71 -4.87 -0.76 -17.03
C LYS A 71 -6.11 -1.36 -16.36
N TYR A 72 -6.22 -1.23 -15.04
CA TYR A 72 -7.18 -1.98 -14.24
C TYR A 72 -7.94 -1.12 -13.22
N PHE A 73 -7.34 -0.04 -12.73
CA PHE A 73 -7.88 0.76 -11.63
C PHE A 73 -8.18 2.20 -12.06
N SER A 74 -9.05 2.83 -11.28
CA SER A 74 -9.42 4.24 -11.36
C SER A 74 -9.03 4.96 -10.06
N ASP A 75 -9.26 6.28 -9.99
CA ASP A 75 -8.99 7.12 -8.80
C ASP A 75 -7.57 6.96 -8.26
N ILE A 76 -6.58 6.86 -9.16
CA ILE A 76 -5.18 6.63 -8.78
C ILE A 76 -4.62 7.91 -8.16
N LYS A 77 -4.22 7.83 -6.89
CA LYS A 77 -3.67 8.95 -6.12
C LYS A 77 -2.38 8.54 -5.43
N THR A 78 -1.32 9.30 -5.63
CA THR A 78 -0.07 9.14 -4.85
C THR A 78 0.01 10.25 -3.82
N VAL A 79 0.34 9.91 -2.59
CA VAL A 79 0.62 10.86 -1.50
C VAL A 79 1.91 10.50 -0.79
N GLU A 80 2.51 11.50 -0.17
CA GLU A 80 3.61 11.35 0.76
C GLU A 80 3.16 11.90 2.11
N ASN A 81 3.61 11.29 3.20
CA ASN A 81 3.38 11.83 4.54
C ASN A 81 4.70 12.34 5.11
N ILE A 82 4.72 13.59 5.54
CA ILE A 82 5.85 14.22 6.22
C ILE A 82 5.45 14.39 7.69
N VAL A 83 6.12 13.64 8.56
CA VAL A 83 5.93 13.76 10.02
C VAL A 83 7.02 14.65 10.57
N ARG A 84 6.64 15.76 11.22
CA ARG A 84 7.56 16.68 11.87
C ARG A 84 7.25 16.74 13.35
N GLU A 85 8.14 16.19 14.16
CA GLU A 85 8.01 16.22 15.62
C GLU A 85 8.38 17.58 16.19
N TRP A 86 7.72 17.96 17.28
CA TRP A 86 7.93 19.22 17.98
C TRP A 86 8.35 18.99 19.43
N LYS A 87 9.33 19.77 19.89
CA LYS A 87 9.71 19.84 21.29
C LYS A 87 8.97 21.00 21.95
N THR A 88 8.38 20.75 23.13
CA THR A 88 7.53 21.71 23.85
C THR A 88 7.96 21.97 25.31
N GLU A 89 9.05 21.34 25.78
CA GLU A 89 9.45 21.36 27.21
C GLU A 89 9.97 22.72 27.73
N ARG A 90 10.72 23.47 26.92
CA ARG A 90 11.34 24.76 27.32
C ARG A 90 11.14 25.86 26.28
N THR A 91 11.20 25.50 25.00
CA THR A 91 10.88 26.36 23.87
C THR A 91 10.10 25.55 22.85
N THR A 92 9.06 26.14 22.27
CA THR A 92 8.22 25.48 21.26
C THR A 92 8.90 25.59 19.91
N ARG A 93 9.47 24.48 19.43
CA ARG A 93 10.14 24.43 18.14
C ARG A 93 10.15 23.00 17.57
N PRO A 94 10.23 22.83 16.25
CA PRO A 94 10.44 21.51 15.66
C PRO A 94 11.77 20.90 16.11
N HIS A 95 11.83 19.56 16.12
CA HIS A 95 13.09 18.84 16.30
C HIS A 95 14.08 19.18 15.17
N ASN A 96 15.36 19.33 15.52
CA ASN A 96 16.42 19.71 14.58
C ASN A 96 16.76 18.60 13.58
N MET A 97 16.57 17.35 13.98
CA MET A 97 16.76 16.16 13.14
C MET A 97 15.49 15.32 13.21
N GLY A 98 15.11 14.73 12.08
CA GLY A 98 13.95 13.84 11.97
C GLY A 98 13.99 13.08 10.65
N LEU A 99 13.12 12.08 10.53
CA LEU A 99 12.91 11.36 9.29
C LEU A 99 12.19 12.30 8.31
N VAL A 100 12.91 12.80 7.29
CA VAL A 100 12.33 13.74 6.31
C VAL A 100 11.36 13.01 5.36
N HIS A 101 11.58 11.72 5.14
CA HIS A 101 10.80 10.89 4.23
C HIS A 101 10.77 9.42 4.69
N THR A 102 9.59 8.80 4.63
CA THR A 102 9.42 7.35 4.84
C THR A 102 9.23 6.65 3.49
N GLY A 103 8.19 7.06 2.75
CA GLY A 103 7.78 6.48 1.49
C GLY A 103 6.53 7.16 0.94
N TRP A 104 6.13 6.75 -0.27
CA TRP A 104 4.88 7.13 -0.90
C TRP A 104 3.80 6.06 -0.69
N LEU A 105 2.56 6.51 -0.58
CA LEU A 105 1.37 5.67 -0.61
C LEU A 105 0.61 5.93 -1.90
N ILE A 106 0.35 4.87 -2.66
CA ILE A 106 -0.37 4.90 -3.92
C ILE A 106 -1.71 4.21 -3.71
N PHE A 107 -2.79 4.98 -3.77
CA PHE A 107 -4.16 4.53 -3.65
C PHE A 107 -4.75 4.33 -5.04
N ALA A 108 -5.55 3.28 -5.21
CA ALA A 108 -6.28 3.02 -6.44
C ALA A 108 -7.57 2.26 -6.14
N ARG A 109 -8.63 2.52 -6.92
CA ARG A 109 -9.96 1.94 -6.71
C ARG A 109 -10.39 1.08 -7.88
N LYS A 110 -10.92 -0.10 -7.60
CA LYS A 110 -11.52 -0.98 -8.62
C LYS A 110 -12.97 -0.54 -8.85
N LEU A 111 -13.26 0.14 -9.96
CA LEU A 111 -14.62 0.63 -10.25
C LEU A 111 -15.41 -0.26 -11.22
N THR A 112 -14.73 -1.15 -11.94
CA THR A 112 -15.36 -2.04 -12.91
C THR A 112 -15.20 -3.50 -12.54
N GLY A 113 -16.13 -4.33 -13.04
CA GLY A 113 -16.02 -5.79 -13.00
C GLY A 113 -14.94 -6.29 -13.95
N SER A 114 -14.48 -7.52 -13.72
CA SER A 114 -13.64 -8.26 -14.69
C SER A 114 -14.54 -9.11 -15.58
#